data_AF-A0A350DI79-F1
#
_entry.id   AF-A0A350DI79-F1
#
_cell.length_a   1.000
_cell.length_b   1.000
_cell.length_c   1.000
_cell.angle_alpha   90.00
_cell.angle_beta   90.00
_cell.angle_gamma   90.00
#
_symmetry.space_group_name_H-M   'P 1'
#
loop_
_entity.id
_entity.type
_entity.pdbx_description
1 polymer ?
#
loop_
_entity_poly.entity_id
_entity_poly.type
_entity_poly.pdbx_seq_one_letter_code
_entity_poly.pdbx_strand_id
1 'polypeptide(L)'
;IFHQSPTRWTPLVRPPRLGGNRKVGVFASRSTHRPNRLGLSLIELSHIDTQQGVSLHLAGCDLVSGTPVVDIKPYLPWAEAKPEARAGFAPSAPSLLPVSFSQAAQASLAARADGASLYALIEQVLGQDPRPAYQREEQSGRIYGVRLRDIDVKFQAVKETPLKNDATTLKVVAIDTLTNETR
;
A
#
# COMPACT_ATOMS: atom_id res chain seq x y z
N ILE A 1 -6.75 -1.94 15.16
CA ILE A 1 -7.35 -3.30 14.99
C ILE A 1 -7.55 -3.58 13.51
N PHE A 2 -7.22 -4.78 13.02
CA PHE A 2 -7.58 -5.21 11.66
C PHE A 2 -9.08 -5.49 11.53
N HIS A 3 -9.90 -4.43 11.63
CA HIS A 3 -11.35 -4.48 11.73
C HIS A 3 -12.03 -4.97 10.45
N GLN A 4 -11.39 -4.79 9.29
CA GLN A 4 -11.84 -5.36 8.00
C GLN A 4 -11.36 -6.80 7.76
N SER A 5 -10.50 -7.36 8.62
CA SER A 5 -10.09 -8.76 8.48
C SER A 5 -11.10 -9.71 9.11
N PRO A 6 -11.32 -10.91 8.51
CA PRO A 6 -12.22 -11.91 9.07
C PRO A 6 -11.92 -12.23 10.53
N THR A 7 -12.96 -12.52 11.32
CA THR A 7 -12.82 -12.95 12.72
C THR A 7 -12.21 -14.36 12.83
N ARG A 8 -12.47 -15.21 11.83
CA ARG A 8 -11.84 -16.53 11.69
C ARG A 8 -10.38 -16.37 11.26
N TRP A 9 -9.47 -17.10 11.90
CA TRP A 9 -8.06 -17.16 11.55
C TRP A 9 -7.60 -18.60 11.29
N THR A 10 -6.46 -18.74 10.62
CA THR A 10 -5.81 -20.04 10.37
C THR A 10 -4.37 -20.02 10.88
N PRO A 11 -3.82 -21.16 11.37
CA PRO A 11 -2.44 -21.22 11.86
C PRO A 11 -1.39 -20.88 10.81
N LEU A 12 -1.70 -21.13 9.54
CA LEU A 12 -0.83 -20.91 8.41
C LEU A 12 -1.40 -19.84 7.48
N VAL A 13 -0.51 -19.07 6.86
CA VAL A 13 -0.81 -18.03 5.87
C VAL A 13 0.13 -18.15 4.67
N ARG A 14 -0.22 -17.51 3.54
CA ARG A 14 0.59 -17.47 2.31
C ARG A 14 1.05 -16.03 2.04
N PRO A 15 2.21 -15.59 2.55
CA PRO A 15 2.71 -14.25 2.32
C PRO A 15 3.01 -14.01 0.83
N PRO A 16 2.65 -12.84 0.26
CA PRO A 16 2.95 -12.52 -1.14
C PRO A 16 4.46 -12.62 -1.46
N ARG A 17 5.32 -12.21 -0.53
CA ARG A 17 6.79 -12.25 -0.68
C ARG A 17 7.38 -13.67 -0.74
N LEU A 18 6.58 -14.71 -0.47
CA LEU A 18 6.98 -16.11 -0.60
C LEU A 18 6.41 -16.77 -1.88
N GLY A 19 6.08 -15.96 -2.89
CA GLY A 19 5.55 -16.42 -4.18
C GLY A 19 4.13 -16.98 -4.10
N GLY A 20 3.39 -16.69 -3.02
CA GLY A 20 1.98 -17.07 -2.84
C GLY A 20 1.71 -18.56 -2.61
N ASN A 21 2.64 -19.46 -2.95
CA ASN A 21 2.42 -20.90 -2.86
C ASN A 21 2.95 -21.53 -1.56
N ARG A 22 3.97 -20.91 -0.93
CA ARG A 22 4.55 -21.39 0.33
C ARG A 22 3.79 -20.86 1.53
N LYS A 23 3.53 -21.74 2.50
CA LYS A 23 2.87 -21.40 3.77
C LYS A 23 3.90 -21.13 4.86
N VAL A 24 3.58 -20.22 5.77
CA VAL A 24 4.30 -20.00 7.03
C VAL A 24 3.32 -19.87 8.18
N GLY A 25 3.78 -20.12 9.41
CA GLY A 25 2.99 -19.85 10.61
C GLY A 25 2.61 -18.38 10.71
N VAL A 26 1.39 -18.10 11.17
CA VAL A 26 0.87 -16.72 11.28
C VAL A 26 1.78 -15.84 12.16
N PHE A 27 2.35 -16.39 13.23
CA PHE A 27 3.26 -15.68 14.13
C PHE A 27 4.65 -15.41 13.54
N ALA A 28 5.06 -16.16 12.52
CA ALA A 28 6.26 -15.90 11.73
C ALA A 28 6.01 -14.85 10.62
N SER A 29 4.85 -14.20 10.61
CA SER A 29 4.43 -13.25 9.57
C SER A 29 3.79 -12.00 10.17
N ARG A 30 3.55 -10.99 9.33
CA ARG A 30 2.73 -9.80 9.65
C ARG A 30 1.29 -9.90 9.12
N SER A 31 0.77 -11.12 8.91
CA SER A 31 -0.61 -11.29 8.41
C SER A 31 -1.64 -10.69 9.37
N THR A 32 -2.68 -10.09 8.79
CA THR A 32 -3.85 -9.58 9.51
C THR A 32 -4.78 -10.70 10.00
N HIS A 33 -4.69 -11.89 9.40
CA HIS A 33 -5.50 -13.07 9.73
C HIS A 33 -4.88 -13.84 10.91
N ARG A 34 -4.98 -13.27 12.10
CA ARG A 34 -4.34 -13.77 13.34
C ARG A 34 -5.34 -13.82 14.51
N PRO A 35 -5.09 -14.63 15.56
CA PRO A 35 -6.04 -14.82 16.66
C PRO A 35 -6.45 -13.49 17.30
N ASN A 36 -5.46 -12.65 17.61
CA ASN A 36 -5.65 -11.29 18.07
C ASN A 36 -5.33 -10.34 16.91
N ARG A 37 -6.35 -9.70 16.35
CA ARG A 37 -6.29 -8.80 15.18
C ARG A 37 -5.66 -7.43 15.49
N LEU A 38 -4.57 -7.45 16.24
CA LEU A 38 -3.79 -6.29 16.61
C LEU A 38 -2.68 -6.09 15.56
N GLY A 39 -2.69 -4.89 14.97
CA GLY A 39 -1.62 -4.40 14.12
C GLY A 39 -0.71 -3.46 14.91
N LEU A 40 0.54 -3.36 14.47
CA LEU A 40 1.52 -2.45 15.03
C LEU A 40 2.13 -1.64 13.89
N SER A 41 2.00 -0.33 13.99
CA SER A 41 2.52 0.63 13.01
C SER A 41 3.48 1.58 13.73
N LEU A 42 4.68 1.74 13.18
CA LEU A 42 5.60 2.81 13.54
C LEU A 42 5.33 3.95 12.55
N ILE A 43 4.90 5.09 13.05
CA ILE A 43 4.42 6.21 12.23
C ILE A 43 5.00 7.52 12.74
N GLU A 44 5.21 8.46 11.84
CA GLU A 44 5.69 9.80 12.18
C GLU A 44 4.52 10.65 12.68
N LEU A 45 4.73 11.33 13.81
CA LEU A 45 3.83 12.36 14.33
C LEU A 45 4.26 13.71 13.77
N SER A 46 3.49 14.27 12.84
CA SER A 46 3.81 15.54 12.19
C SER A 46 3.21 16.75 12.93
N HIS A 47 2.06 16.58 13.57
CA HIS A 47 1.40 17.66 14.31
C HIS A 47 0.42 17.14 15.38
N ILE A 48 0.21 17.95 16.43
CA ILE A 48 -0.82 17.73 17.44
C ILE A 48 -1.74 18.95 17.43
N ASP A 49 -3.01 18.75 17.10
CA ASP A 49 -4.05 19.78 17.15
C ASP A 49 -4.93 19.55 18.38
N THR A 50 -5.12 20.59 19.17
CA THR A 50 -5.94 20.59 20.39
C THR A 50 -7.11 21.59 20.36
N GLN A 51 -7.34 22.26 19.22
CA GLN A 51 -8.35 23.32 19.09
C GLN A 51 -9.79 22.79 19.19
N GLN A 52 -10.04 21.57 18.72
CA GLN A 52 -11.36 20.92 18.72
C GLN A 52 -11.26 19.48 19.23
N GLY A 53 -10.80 19.32 20.48
CA GLY A 53 -10.39 18.02 21.00
C GLY A 53 -8.98 17.66 20.54
N VAL A 54 -8.50 16.47 20.90
CA VAL A 54 -7.12 16.06 20.62
C VAL A 54 -7.05 15.26 19.32
N SER A 55 -6.34 15.79 18.33
CA SER A 55 -6.10 15.16 17.03
C SER A 55 -4.61 15.03 16.77
N LEU A 56 -4.18 13.84 16.34
CA LEU A 56 -2.79 13.56 15.95
C LEU A 56 -2.70 13.46 14.43
N HIS A 57 -1.85 14.28 13.82
CA HIS A 57 -1.59 14.24 12.39
C HIS A 57 -0.39 13.34 12.15
N LEU A 58 -0.58 12.31 11.32
CA LEU A 58 0.35 11.20 11.18
C LEU A 58 0.80 11.08 9.72
N ALA A 59 2.07 10.81 9.50
CA ALA A 59 2.64 10.54 8.19
C ALA A 59 3.09 9.07 8.08
N GLY A 60 2.94 8.49 6.88
CA GLY A 60 3.38 7.13 6.58
C GLY A 60 2.52 6.01 7.19
N CYS A 61 1.25 6.26 7.51
CA CYS A 61 0.38 5.24 8.09
C CYS A 61 -0.06 4.17 7.08
N ASP A 62 -0.18 2.92 7.54
CA ASP A 62 -0.66 1.76 6.78
C ASP A 62 -2.07 1.31 7.21
N LEU A 63 -2.87 2.25 7.70
CA LEU A 63 -4.20 2.01 8.26
C LEU A 63 -5.30 2.37 7.25
N VAL A 64 -6.35 1.53 7.18
CA VAL A 64 -7.57 1.90 6.45
C VAL A 64 -8.42 2.85 7.28
N SER A 65 -9.18 3.73 6.63
CA SER A 65 -10.04 4.70 7.32
C SER A 65 -11.01 4.01 8.29
N GLY A 66 -11.22 4.61 9.45
CA GLY A 66 -12.05 4.05 10.53
C GLY A 66 -11.37 2.95 11.36
N THR A 67 -10.08 2.67 11.16
CA THR A 67 -9.36 1.68 11.98
C THR A 67 -9.37 2.06 13.47
N PRO A 68 -9.91 1.22 14.37
CA PRO A 68 -9.87 1.50 15.80
C PRO A 68 -8.44 1.45 16.33
N VAL A 69 -8.05 2.51 17.03
CA VAL A 69 -6.78 2.64 17.76
C VAL A 69 -6.99 2.15 19.19
N VAL A 70 -6.10 1.28 19.67
CA VAL A 70 -6.20 0.66 21.01
C VAL A 70 -5.17 1.19 21.99
N ASP A 71 -4.07 1.75 21.49
CA ASP A 71 -2.95 2.22 22.29
C ASP A 71 -2.08 3.17 21.45
N ILE A 72 -1.41 4.11 22.11
CA ILE A 72 -0.48 5.08 21.52
C ILE A 72 0.72 5.18 22.47
N LYS A 73 1.93 4.95 21.95
CA LYS A 73 3.18 5.03 22.71
C LYS A 73 4.24 5.82 21.95
N PRO A 74 5.08 6.62 22.62
CA PRO A 74 6.22 7.25 21.98
C PRO A 74 7.21 6.17 21.53
N TYR A 75 7.77 6.34 20.33
CA TYR A 75 8.89 5.54 19.87
C TYR A 75 10.17 5.99 20.58
N LEU A 76 10.88 5.07 21.23
CA LEU A 76 12.12 5.33 21.96
C LEU A 76 13.27 4.63 21.24
N PRO A 77 14.05 5.33 20.39
CA PRO A 77 15.10 4.71 19.57
C PRO A 77 16.10 3.87 20.39
N TRP A 78 16.50 4.33 21.56
CA TRP A 78 17.45 3.62 22.44
C TRP A 78 16.90 2.30 23.00
N ALA A 79 15.58 2.14 23.09
CA ALA A 79 14.93 0.92 23.58
C ALA A 79 14.48 0.01 22.44
N GLU A 80 13.96 0.59 21.36
CA GLU A 80 13.21 -0.13 20.33
C GLU A 80 13.97 -0.31 19.00
N ALA A 81 14.96 0.54 18.69
CA ALA A 81 15.75 0.36 17.47
C ALA A 81 16.65 -0.88 17.60
N LYS A 82 16.58 -1.75 16.59
CA LYS A 82 17.46 -2.93 16.43
C LYS A 82 18.02 -2.97 15.00
N PRO A 83 19.00 -2.11 14.67
CA PRO A 83 19.58 -2.07 13.32
C PRO A 83 20.15 -3.41 12.82
N GLU A 84 20.58 -4.26 13.75
CA GLU A 84 21.13 -5.59 13.52
C GLU A 84 20.09 -6.71 13.38
N ALA A 85 18.79 -6.39 13.47
CA ALA A 85 17.72 -7.37 13.36
C ALA A 85 17.76 -8.09 12.00
N ARG A 86 17.69 -9.42 12.03
CA ARG A 86 17.70 -10.26 10.83
C ARG A 86 16.27 -10.53 10.37
N ALA A 87 16.00 -10.29 9.09
CA ALA A 87 14.74 -10.65 8.47
C ALA A 87 14.83 -12.05 7.82
N GLY A 88 13.80 -12.88 8.02
CA GLY A 88 13.72 -14.24 7.49
C GLY A 88 13.49 -14.26 5.97
N PHE A 89 12.25 -14.50 5.55
CA PHE A 89 11.93 -14.67 4.12
C PHE A 89 11.75 -13.36 3.32
N ALA A 90 11.94 -12.20 3.95
CA ALA A 90 11.74 -10.89 3.33
C ALA A 90 12.86 -9.91 3.75
N PRO A 91 14.12 -10.19 3.37
CA PRO A 91 15.28 -9.48 3.89
C PRO A 91 15.44 -8.04 3.38
N SER A 92 14.91 -7.75 2.19
CA SER A 92 15.03 -6.44 1.55
C SER A 92 13.68 -5.74 1.38
N ALA A 93 13.74 -4.42 1.27
CA ALA A 93 12.62 -3.62 0.78
C ALA A 93 12.32 -4.01 -0.69
N PRO A 94 11.04 -4.00 -1.10
CA PRO A 94 10.70 -4.20 -2.51
C PRO A 94 11.25 -3.03 -3.33
N SER A 95 11.78 -3.34 -4.52
CA SER A 95 12.10 -2.33 -5.52
C SER A 95 10.81 -1.66 -6.00
N LEU A 96 10.83 -0.34 -6.09
CA LEU A 96 9.72 0.38 -6.71
C LEU A 96 9.79 0.25 -8.23
N LEU A 97 8.64 0.06 -8.86
CA LEU A 97 8.49 0.17 -10.31
C LEU A 97 8.29 1.64 -10.70
N PRO A 98 8.83 2.09 -11.84
CA PRO A 98 8.51 3.40 -12.38
C PRO A 98 7.01 3.49 -12.69
N VAL A 99 6.43 4.65 -12.43
CA VAL A 99 5.02 4.96 -12.71
C VAL A 99 4.98 6.08 -13.75
N SER A 100 4.18 5.90 -14.80
CA SER A 100 3.95 6.92 -15.82
C SER A 100 2.47 7.24 -15.92
N PHE A 101 2.13 8.43 -16.41
CA PHE A 101 0.75 8.89 -16.51
C PHE A 101 0.40 9.20 -17.97
N SER A 102 -0.78 8.78 -18.41
CA SER A 102 -1.35 9.21 -19.70
C SER A 102 -1.68 10.71 -19.67
N GLN A 103 -1.81 11.31 -20.85
CA GLN A 103 -2.24 12.71 -20.96
C GLN A 103 -3.62 12.94 -20.31
N ALA A 104 -4.53 11.98 -20.45
CA ALA A 104 -5.84 12.03 -19.81
C ALA A 104 -5.72 12.00 -18.28
N ALA A 105 -4.89 11.11 -17.72
CA ALA A 105 -4.66 11.05 -16.27
C ALA A 105 -4.00 12.34 -15.74
N GLN A 106 -3.04 12.90 -16.47
CA GLN A 106 -2.43 14.19 -16.13
C GLN A 106 -3.45 15.33 -16.13
N ALA A 107 -4.36 15.37 -17.13
CA ALA A 107 -5.43 16.36 -17.17
C ALA A 107 -6.40 16.21 -15.99
N SER A 108 -6.79 14.98 -15.62
CA SER A 108 -7.62 14.72 -14.44
C SER A 108 -6.97 15.20 -13.14
N LEU A 109 -5.65 15.01 -13.00
CA LEU A 109 -4.90 15.50 -11.84
C LEU A 109 -4.81 17.03 -11.81
N ALA A 110 -4.54 17.66 -12.96
CA ALA A 110 -4.41 19.11 -13.07
C ALA A 110 -5.73 19.85 -12.77
N ALA A 111 -6.87 19.21 -13.00
CA ALA A 111 -8.18 19.79 -12.69
C ALA A 111 -8.54 19.77 -11.19
N ARG A 112 -7.74 19.10 -10.34
CA ARG A 112 -8.03 18.94 -8.91
C ARG A 112 -7.20 19.87 -8.05
N ALA A 113 -7.84 20.43 -7.01
CA ALA A 113 -7.15 21.23 -6.00
C ALA A 113 -6.07 20.44 -5.24
N ASP A 114 -6.29 19.13 -5.01
CA ASP A 114 -5.33 18.23 -4.34
C ASP A 114 -4.44 17.44 -5.33
N GLY A 115 -4.41 17.84 -6.61
CA GLY A 115 -3.79 17.07 -7.70
C GLY A 115 -2.33 16.68 -7.45
N ALA A 116 -1.52 17.58 -6.89
CA ALA A 116 -0.12 17.29 -6.56
C ALA A 116 0.03 16.21 -5.46
N SER A 117 -0.78 16.30 -4.40
CA SER A 117 -0.80 15.29 -3.32
C SER A 117 -1.31 13.94 -3.86
N LEU A 118 -2.31 13.98 -4.73
CA LEU A 118 -2.88 12.77 -5.33
C LEU A 118 -1.89 12.11 -6.30
N TYR A 119 -1.16 12.87 -7.11
CA TYR A 119 -0.08 12.35 -7.96
C TYR A 119 0.94 11.56 -7.13
N ALA A 120 1.46 12.16 -6.06
CA ALA A 120 2.46 11.54 -5.19
C ALA A 120 1.92 10.25 -4.54
N LEU A 121 0.64 10.25 -4.12
CA LEU A 121 0.00 9.06 -3.57
C LEU A 121 -0.12 7.94 -4.61
N ILE A 122 -0.54 8.26 -5.84
CA ILE A 122 -0.65 7.28 -6.93
C ILE A 122 0.71 6.67 -7.24
N GLU A 123 1.74 7.50 -7.37
CA GLU A 123 3.12 7.05 -7.63
C GLU A 123 3.62 6.13 -6.51
N GLN A 124 3.43 6.52 -5.24
CA GLN A 124 3.85 5.72 -4.09
C GLN A 124 3.12 4.37 -4.00
N VAL A 125 1.83 4.33 -4.29
CA VAL A 125 1.03 3.09 -4.22
C VAL A 125 1.33 2.19 -5.41
N LEU A 126 1.26 2.72 -6.63
CA LEU A 126 1.49 1.91 -7.83
C LEU A 126 2.93 1.43 -7.88
N GLY A 127 3.92 2.25 -7.50
CA GLY A 127 5.33 1.86 -7.49
C GLY A 127 5.61 0.60 -6.67
N GLN A 128 4.79 0.25 -5.68
CA GLN A 128 4.91 -1.01 -4.92
C GLN A 128 4.37 -2.25 -5.65
N ASP A 129 3.86 -2.07 -6.86
CA ASP A 129 3.22 -3.08 -7.71
C ASP A 129 2.05 -3.80 -7.03
N PRO A 130 0.86 -3.16 -6.95
CA PRO A 130 -0.32 -3.73 -6.30
C PRO A 130 -0.97 -4.87 -7.09
N ARG A 131 -0.42 -5.28 -8.25
CA ARG A 131 -0.92 -6.43 -9.00
C ARG A 131 -0.75 -7.72 -8.18
N PRO A 132 -1.70 -8.67 -8.26
CA PRO A 132 -1.53 -9.98 -7.64
C PRO A 132 -0.22 -10.63 -8.10
N ALA A 133 0.55 -11.18 -7.16
CA ALA A 133 1.89 -11.72 -7.45
C ALA A 133 1.91 -12.77 -8.58
N TYR A 134 0.84 -13.55 -8.72
CA TYR A 134 0.69 -14.58 -9.76
C TYR A 134 0.32 -14.02 -11.15
N GLN A 135 -0.02 -12.74 -11.28
CA GLN A 135 -0.37 -12.08 -12.55
C GLN A 135 0.75 -11.17 -13.07
N ARG A 136 1.91 -11.14 -12.42
CA ARG A 136 3.01 -10.24 -12.81
C ARG A 136 3.75 -10.69 -14.07
N GLU A 137 3.74 -11.99 -14.34
CA GLU A 137 4.42 -12.63 -15.48
C GLU A 137 3.53 -12.71 -16.74
N GLU A 138 2.22 -12.50 -16.61
CA GLU A 138 1.32 -12.47 -17.76
C GLU A 138 1.57 -11.19 -18.59
N GLN A 139 1.99 -11.37 -19.84
CA GLN A 139 1.99 -10.32 -20.85
C GLN A 139 0.55 -10.04 -21.25
N SER A 140 -0.07 -9.05 -20.62
CA SER A 140 -1.41 -8.64 -21.03
C SER A 140 -1.59 -7.15 -20.82
N GLY A 141 -2.14 -6.47 -21.84
CA GLY A 141 -2.69 -5.12 -21.76
C GLY A 141 -3.93 -5.02 -20.86
N ARG A 142 -3.95 -5.82 -19.79
CA ARG A 142 -5.00 -5.84 -18.78
C ARG A 142 -4.95 -4.53 -18.01
N ILE A 143 -6.12 -3.92 -17.87
CA ILE A 143 -6.32 -2.76 -17.04
C ILE A 143 -6.69 -3.25 -15.63
N TYR A 144 -5.88 -2.83 -14.66
CA TYR A 144 -6.11 -3.02 -13.24
C TYR A 144 -6.73 -1.75 -12.66
N GLY A 145 -7.41 -1.88 -11.52
CA GLY A 145 -7.96 -0.77 -10.75
C GLY A 145 -7.44 -0.78 -9.32
N VAL A 146 -7.11 0.39 -8.79
CA VAL A 146 -6.87 0.59 -7.36
C VAL A 146 -7.67 1.78 -6.86
N ARG A 147 -8.50 1.56 -5.85
CA ARG A 147 -9.26 2.63 -5.20
C ARG A 147 -8.35 3.39 -4.24
N LEU A 148 -8.26 4.70 -4.43
CA LEU A 148 -7.50 5.61 -3.58
C LEU A 148 -8.36 6.81 -3.27
N ARG A 149 -8.61 7.10 -1.99
CA ARG A 149 -9.52 8.18 -1.57
C ARG A 149 -10.89 8.08 -2.27
N ASP A 150 -11.23 9.10 -3.04
CA ASP A 150 -12.45 9.30 -3.81
C ASP A 150 -12.30 8.92 -5.29
N ILE A 151 -11.24 8.20 -5.68
CA ILE A 151 -10.98 7.84 -7.07
C ILE A 151 -10.71 6.34 -7.26
N ASP A 152 -10.89 5.87 -8.49
CA ASP A 152 -10.40 4.58 -8.99
C ASP A 152 -9.33 4.82 -10.05
N VAL A 153 -8.10 4.41 -9.75
CA VAL A 153 -6.95 4.58 -10.64
C VAL A 153 -6.86 3.36 -11.54
N LYS A 154 -7.05 3.58 -12.84
CA LYS A 154 -6.88 2.54 -13.85
C LYS A 154 -5.43 2.53 -14.33
N PHE A 155 -4.77 1.39 -14.27
CA PHE A 155 -3.36 1.27 -14.69
C PHE A 155 -3.07 -0.05 -15.39
N GLN A 156 -2.00 -0.09 -16.17
CA GLN A 156 -1.52 -1.26 -16.89
C GLN A 156 -0.01 -1.40 -16.72
N ALA A 157 0.49 -2.63 -16.77
CA ALA A 157 1.93 -2.89 -16.85
C ALA A 157 2.38 -2.85 -18.31
N VAL A 158 3.39 -2.02 -18.60
CA VAL A 158 3.97 -1.88 -19.94
C VAL A 158 5.44 -2.29 -19.86
N LYS A 159 5.87 -3.16 -20.77
CA LYS A 159 7.29 -3.47 -20.98
C LYS A 159 7.87 -2.47 -21.96
N GLU A 160 9.01 -1.87 -21.64
CA GLU A 160 9.73 -1.02 -22.59
C GLU A 160 10.54 -1.90 -23.55
N THR A 161 10.23 -1.82 -24.84
CA THR A 161 11.00 -2.47 -25.92
C THR A 161 11.69 -1.36 -26.74
N PRO A 162 13.00 -1.41 -27.09
CA PRO A 162 13.95 -2.52 -27.06
C PRO A 162 15.24 -2.25 -26.23
N LEU A 163 15.17 -1.55 -25.09
CA LEU A 163 16.37 -1.34 -24.26
C LEU A 163 16.55 -2.52 -23.29
N LYS A 164 17.50 -3.41 -23.60
CA LYS A 164 18.25 -4.46 -22.84
C LYS A 164 17.83 -4.97 -21.43
N ASN A 165 16.99 -4.31 -20.67
CA ASN A 165 16.43 -4.77 -19.42
C ASN A 165 14.91 -4.79 -19.58
N ASP A 166 14.29 -5.95 -19.39
CA ASP A 166 12.83 -6.22 -19.46
C ASP A 166 12.05 -5.43 -18.37
N ALA A 167 12.23 -4.12 -18.33
CA ALA A 167 11.80 -3.21 -17.27
C ALA A 167 10.31 -2.93 -17.43
N THR A 168 9.58 -3.16 -16.34
CA THR A 168 8.13 -2.94 -16.29
C THR A 168 7.85 -1.56 -15.72
N THR A 169 7.11 -0.75 -16.49
CA THR A 169 6.56 0.53 -16.05
C THR A 169 5.07 0.38 -15.82
N LEU A 170 4.55 0.91 -14.72
CA LEU A 170 3.11 0.96 -14.46
C LEU A 170 2.55 2.25 -15.04
N LYS A 171 1.78 2.15 -16.12
CA LYS A 171 1.15 3.28 -16.79
C LYS A 171 -0.25 3.49 -16.26
N VAL A 172 -0.50 4.64 -15.63
CA VAL A 172 -1.85 5.13 -15.30
C VAL A 172 -2.54 5.54 -16.59
N VAL A 173 -3.63 4.85 -16.93
CA VAL A 173 -4.37 5.07 -18.17
C VAL A 173 -5.52 6.04 -17.98
N ALA A 174 -6.19 5.98 -16.81
CA ALA A 174 -7.31 6.85 -16.45
C ALA A 174 -7.43 7.00 -14.92
N ILE A 175 -8.06 8.09 -14.49
CA ILE A 175 -8.40 8.37 -13.10
C ILE A 175 -9.89 8.72 -13.07
N ASP A 176 -10.69 7.82 -12.53
CA ASP A 176 -12.14 7.97 -12.47
C ASP A 176 -12.54 8.43 -11.07
N THR A 177 -13.41 9.44 -10.97
CA THR A 177 -13.95 9.87 -9.67
C THR A 177 -15.08 8.94 -9.25
N LEU A 178 -15.02 8.43 -8.03
CA LEU A 178 -16.05 7.58 -7.45
C LEU A 178 -17.19 8.47 -6.93
N THR A 179 -18.38 8.34 -7.53
CA THR A 179 -19.58 8.97 -6.96
C THR A 179 -20.08 8.15 -5.78
N ASN A 180 -20.76 8.80 -4.83
CA ASN A 180 -21.29 8.17 -3.61
C ASN A 180 -22.32 7.04 -3.86
N GLU A 181 -22.70 6.76 -5.11
CA GLU A 181 -23.65 5.69 -5.46
C GLU A 181 -23.04 4.28 -5.49
N THR A 182 -21.72 4.14 -5.29
CA THR A 182 -21.03 2.82 -5.36
C THR A 182 -20.42 2.34 -4.03
N ARG A 183 -20.89 2.86 -2.88
CA ARG A 183 -20.49 2.39 -1.54
C ARG A 183 -21.30 1.20 -1.07
#